data_AF-A0A836WHR7-F1
#
_entry.id   AF-A0A836WHR7-F1
#
_cell.length_a   1.000
_cell.length_b   1.000
_cell.length_c   1.000
_cell.angle_alpha   90.00
_cell.angle_beta   90.00
_cell.angle_gamma   90.00
#
_symmetry.space_group_name_H-M   'P 1'
#
loop_
_entity.id
_entity.type
_entity.pdbx_description
1 polymer ?
#
loop_
_entity_poly.entity_id
_entity_poly.type
_entity_poly.pdbx_seq_one_letter_code
_entity_poly.pdbx_strand_id
1 'polypeptide(L)'
;MKHLEVVAEPGGLHSFLRLMFPYPYTYVDPNRPYPRDYPGEPLRNLLSDANSEEKLRKVASHASIAREKFSSLRQKARCPEVLEEWEVEALRIRTFAEEFLFLLRAFKKYGRAEGLSEELEELLVAHDHLMAEVERVKKPYLLPQTLRELTTMRRGLVRMRRKLASPKVLSVEEVFFDG
;
A
#
# COMPACT_ATOMS: atom_id res chain seq x y z
N MET A 1 -27.62 -26.38 -6.12
CA MET A 1 -26.84 -25.47 -5.23
C MET A 1 -25.67 -26.24 -4.61
N LYS A 2 -24.53 -26.42 -5.32
CA LYS A 2 -23.39 -27.24 -4.85
C LYS A 2 -22.02 -26.57 -5.12
N HIS A 3 -21.91 -25.25 -4.99
CA HIS A 3 -20.67 -24.51 -5.33
C HIS A 3 -20.19 -23.51 -4.26
N LEU A 4 -20.70 -23.56 -3.03
CA LEU A 4 -20.35 -22.56 -1.99
C LEU A 4 -19.32 -23.00 -0.94
N GLU A 5 -18.66 -24.15 -1.09
CA GLU A 5 -17.85 -24.71 0.01
C GLU A 5 -16.46 -25.19 -0.43
N VAL A 6 -15.72 -24.34 -1.12
CA VAL A 6 -14.27 -24.35 -0.93
C VAL A 6 -13.93 -23.03 -0.27
N VAL A 7 -13.82 -23.04 1.06
CA VAL A 7 -13.16 -21.96 1.78
C VAL A 7 -11.71 -21.99 1.29
N ALA A 8 -11.39 -21.12 0.34
CA ALA A 8 -10.03 -20.96 -0.10
C ALA A 8 -9.26 -20.34 1.06
N GLU A 9 -8.32 -21.10 1.63
CA GLU A 9 -7.35 -20.54 2.56
C GLU A 9 -6.71 -19.31 1.91
N PRO A 10 -6.53 -18.19 2.66
CA PRO A 10 -5.83 -17.04 2.14
C PRO A 10 -4.44 -17.48 1.66
N GLY A 11 -4.25 -17.53 0.34
CA GLY A 11 -3.01 -17.99 -0.27
C GLY A 11 -1.81 -17.11 0.13
N GLY A 12 -0.60 -17.57 -0.17
CA GLY A 12 0.64 -16.89 0.25
C GLY A 12 0.74 -15.40 -0.10
N LEU A 13 0.04 -14.94 -1.15
CA LEU A 13 -0.03 -13.51 -1.51
C LEU A 13 -0.81 -12.67 -0.50
N HIS A 14 -1.85 -13.20 0.14
CA HIS A 14 -2.59 -12.48 1.18
C HIS A 14 -1.73 -12.30 2.43
N SER A 15 -1.05 -13.35 2.88
CA SER A 15 -0.10 -13.28 4.00
C SER A 15 1.03 -12.29 3.72
N PHE A 16 1.54 -12.27 2.48
CA PHE A 16 2.53 -11.30 2.03
C PHE A 16 1.99 -9.86 2.08
N LEU A 17 0.77 -9.63 1.58
CA LEU A 17 0.11 -8.31 1.60
C LEU A 17 -0.03 -7.75 3.01
N ARG A 18 -0.36 -8.59 4.00
CA ARG A 18 -0.50 -8.16 5.40
C ARG A 18 0.77 -7.55 5.99
N LEU A 19 1.95 -7.92 5.48
CA LEU A 19 3.22 -7.34 5.92
C LEU A 19 3.37 -5.86 5.51
N MET A 20 2.64 -5.43 4.48
CA MET A 20 2.72 -4.07 3.95
C MET A 20 1.75 -3.10 4.62
N PHE A 21 0.65 -3.59 5.19
CA PHE A 21 -0.33 -2.70 5.78
C PHE A 21 0.20 -2.01 7.04
N PRO A 22 -0.13 -0.74 7.28
CA PRO A 22 0.36 0.02 8.43
C PRO A 22 -0.09 -0.53 9.77
N TYR A 23 -1.23 -1.26 9.81
CA TYR A 23 -1.87 -1.72 11.05
C TYR A 23 -0.86 -2.29 12.08
N PRO A 24 -0.04 -3.30 11.76
CA PRO A 24 0.87 -3.92 12.73
C PRO A 24 2.00 -2.99 13.21
N TYR A 25 2.26 -1.90 12.50
CA TYR A 25 3.30 -0.92 12.81
C TYR A 25 2.78 0.25 13.66
N THR A 26 1.46 0.35 13.84
CA THR A 26 0.84 1.43 14.63
C THR A 26 0.59 1.07 16.10
N TYR A 27 0.85 -0.17 16.50
CA TYR A 27 0.72 -0.66 17.88
C TYR A 27 2.08 -0.80 18.56
N VAL A 28 2.08 -0.63 19.89
CA VAL A 28 3.25 -0.86 20.73
C VAL A 28 3.49 -2.36 20.84
N ASP A 29 4.73 -2.77 20.59
CA ASP A 29 5.24 -4.12 20.84
C ASP A 29 6.38 -3.98 21.86
N PRO A 30 6.31 -4.61 23.04
CA PRO A 30 7.31 -4.44 24.09
C PRO A 30 8.71 -4.91 23.65
N ASN A 31 8.81 -5.72 22.59
CA ASN A 31 10.06 -6.23 22.07
C ASN A 31 10.59 -5.44 20.87
N ARG A 32 9.93 -4.34 20.48
CA ARG A 32 10.34 -3.54 19.31
C ARG A 32 10.35 -2.04 19.63
N PRO A 33 11.25 -1.26 19.01
CA PRO A 33 11.24 0.19 19.14
C PRO A 33 9.90 0.82 18.73
N TYR A 34 9.49 1.86 19.44
CA TYR A 34 8.30 2.65 19.11
C TYR A 34 8.65 4.15 19.08
N PRO A 35 8.19 4.93 18.07
CA PRO A 35 7.38 4.51 16.93
C PRO A 35 8.11 3.55 15.99
N ARG A 36 7.35 2.68 15.32
CA ARG A 36 7.91 1.76 14.32
C ARG A 36 8.23 2.54 13.05
N ASP A 37 9.34 2.19 12.41
CA ASP A 37 9.74 2.76 11.13
C ASP A 37 8.80 2.26 10.01
N TYR A 38 7.80 3.05 9.66
CA TYR A 38 6.91 2.80 8.53
C TYR A 38 7.06 3.91 7.48
N PRO A 39 7.12 3.59 6.17
CA PRO A 39 7.11 2.25 5.56
C PRO A 39 8.49 1.56 5.52
N GLY A 40 9.50 2.05 6.25
CA GLY A 40 10.88 1.57 6.15
C GLY A 40 11.08 0.12 6.57
N GLU A 41 10.47 -0.32 7.68
CA GLU A 41 10.53 -1.72 8.12
C GLU A 41 9.91 -2.70 7.11
N PRO A 42 8.67 -2.49 6.59
CA PRO A 42 8.16 -3.33 5.51
C PRO A 42 9.06 -3.31 4.26
N LEU A 43 9.64 -2.16 3.90
CA LEU A 43 10.58 -2.08 2.79
C LEU A 43 11.83 -2.94 3.01
N ARG A 44 12.41 -2.95 4.22
CA ARG A 44 13.55 -3.84 4.57
C ARG A 44 13.18 -5.33 4.39
N ASN A 45 11.98 -5.71 4.82
CA ASN A 45 11.49 -7.08 4.64
C ASN A 45 11.39 -7.45 3.16
N LEU A 46 10.90 -6.53 2.32
CA LEU A 46 10.80 -6.73 0.88
C LEU A 46 12.17 -6.80 0.19
N LEU A 47 13.12 -5.97 0.60
CA LEU A 47 14.50 -5.99 0.08
C LEU A 47 15.22 -7.31 0.38
N SER A 48 14.83 -7.99 1.46
CA SER A 48 15.41 -9.28 1.88
C SER A 48 14.79 -10.49 1.14
N ASP A 49 13.70 -10.31 0.41
CA ASP A 49 13.02 -11.35 -0.36
C ASP A 49 13.26 -11.14 -1.86
N ALA A 50 14.01 -12.05 -2.49
CA ALA A 50 14.34 -11.99 -3.92
C ALA A 50 13.10 -11.98 -4.84
N ASN A 51 11.96 -12.49 -4.36
CA ASN A 51 10.71 -12.59 -5.12
C ASN A 51 9.71 -11.48 -4.80
N SER A 52 10.06 -10.52 -3.93
CA SER A 52 9.14 -9.48 -3.46
C SER A 52 8.53 -8.67 -4.60
N GLU A 53 9.34 -8.28 -5.59
CA GLU A 53 8.89 -7.50 -6.73
C GLU A 53 7.88 -8.25 -7.59
N GLU A 54 8.11 -9.53 -7.88
CA GLU A 54 7.17 -10.36 -8.63
C GLU A 54 5.86 -10.55 -7.85
N LYS A 55 5.94 -10.80 -6.53
CA LYS A 55 4.77 -10.93 -5.66
C LYS A 55 3.95 -9.65 -5.66
N LEU A 56 4.59 -8.48 -5.55
CA LEU A 56 3.90 -7.19 -5.61
C LEU A 56 3.21 -6.95 -6.96
N ARG A 57 3.88 -7.25 -8.08
CA ARG A 57 3.27 -7.15 -9.42
C ARG A 57 2.04 -8.05 -9.55
N LYS A 58 2.10 -9.28 -9.00
CA LYS A 58 0.95 -10.19 -8.94
C LYS A 58 -0.18 -9.63 -8.09
N VAL A 59 0.12 -9.07 -6.92
CA VAL A 59 -0.89 -8.41 -6.05
C VAL A 59 -1.56 -7.25 -6.79
N ALA A 60 -0.78 -6.35 -7.39
CA ALA A 60 -1.32 -5.21 -8.14
C ALA A 60 -2.19 -5.67 -9.33
N SER A 61 -1.74 -6.67 -10.08
CA SER A 61 -2.49 -7.25 -11.19
C SER A 61 -3.80 -7.89 -10.73
N HIS A 62 -3.78 -8.73 -9.70
CA HIS A 62 -4.99 -9.35 -9.14
C HIS A 62 -5.97 -8.32 -8.61
N ALA A 63 -5.47 -7.28 -7.94
CA ALA A 63 -6.29 -6.19 -7.43
C ALA A 63 -6.94 -5.39 -8.57
N SER A 64 -6.22 -5.13 -9.66
CA SER A 64 -6.79 -4.49 -10.86
C SER A 64 -7.91 -5.33 -11.49
N ILE A 65 -7.66 -6.64 -11.67
CA ILE A 65 -8.67 -7.57 -12.22
C ILE A 65 -9.90 -7.64 -11.29
N ALA A 66 -9.69 -7.68 -9.97
CA ALA A 66 -10.78 -7.70 -9.00
C ALA A 66 -11.63 -6.42 -9.10
N ARG A 67 -10.98 -5.25 -9.18
CA ARG A 67 -11.66 -3.96 -9.34
C ARG A 67 -12.54 -3.93 -10.59
N GLU A 68 -12.00 -4.32 -11.74
CA GLU A 68 -12.74 -4.38 -13.01
C GLU A 68 -13.94 -5.33 -12.91
N LYS A 69 -13.74 -6.49 -12.30
CA LYS A 69 -14.84 -7.46 -12.09
C LYS A 69 -15.92 -6.92 -11.19
N PHE A 70 -15.60 -6.29 -10.05
CA PHE A 70 -16.60 -5.70 -9.16
C PHE A 70 -17.38 -4.58 -9.84
N SER A 71 -16.71 -3.71 -10.59
CA SER A 71 -17.35 -2.68 -11.42
C SER A 71 -18.33 -3.29 -12.42
N SER A 72 -17.93 -4.35 -13.14
CA SER A 72 -18.79 -5.02 -14.15
C SER A 72 -20.04 -5.69 -13.55
N LEU A 73 -19.98 -6.11 -12.28
CA LEU A 73 -21.08 -6.75 -11.58
C LEU A 73 -22.06 -5.74 -10.97
N ARG A 74 -21.66 -4.48 -10.82
CA ARG A 74 -22.42 -3.45 -10.08
C ARG A 74 -23.84 -3.26 -10.59
N GLN A 75 -24.04 -3.23 -11.91
CA GLN A 75 -25.35 -3.04 -12.52
C GLN A 75 -26.31 -4.23 -12.31
N LYS A 76 -25.78 -5.41 -11.99
CA LYS A 76 -26.55 -6.65 -11.85
C LYS A 76 -26.71 -7.09 -10.39
N ALA A 77 -26.07 -6.37 -9.47
CA ALA A 77 -26.03 -6.75 -8.06
C ALA A 77 -27.28 -6.29 -7.32
N ARG A 78 -27.77 -7.15 -6.42
CA ARG A 78 -28.85 -6.81 -5.48
C ARG A 78 -28.44 -5.72 -4.49
N CYS A 79 -27.16 -5.67 -4.14
CA CYS A 79 -26.56 -4.72 -3.19
C CYS A 79 -25.32 -4.07 -3.86
N PRO A 80 -25.52 -3.11 -4.78
CA PRO A 80 -24.43 -2.46 -5.51
C PRO A 80 -23.44 -1.72 -4.59
N GLU A 81 -23.88 -1.25 -3.43
CA GLU A 81 -23.06 -0.58 -2.42
C GLU A 81 -21.95 -1.49 -1.85
N VAL A 82 -22.20 -2.79 -1.73
CA VAL A 82 -21.19 -3.76 -1.27
C VAL A 82 -20.09 -3.91 -2.33
N LEU A 83 -20.47 -3.90 -3.61
CA LEU A 83 -19.50 -3.95 -4.69
C LEU A 83 -18.66 -2.69 -4.79
N GLU A 84 -19.22 -1.51 -4.47
CA GLU A 84 -18.44 -0.28 -4.36
C GLU A 84 -17.36 -0.39 -3.26
N GLU A 85 -17.72 -0.93 -2.09
CA GLU A 85 -16.76 -1.12 -0.99
C GLU A 85 -15.63 -2.09 -1.35
N TRP A 86 -15.95 -3.14 -2.12
CA TRP A 86 -14.96 -4.11 -2.62
C TRP A 86 -14.12 -3.54 -3.76
N GLU A 87 -14.69 -2.69 -4.61
CA GLU A 87 -13.95 -1.97 -5.65
C GLU A 87 -12.90 -1.05 -5.01
N VAL A 88 -13.29 -0.29 -3.99
CA VAL A 88 -12.37 0.59 -3.25
C VAL A 88 -11.35 -0.21 -2.44
N GLU A 89 -11.70 -1.39 -1.92
CA GLU A 89 -10.72 -2.28 -1.30
C GLU A 89 -9.69 -2.79 -2.29
N ALA A 90 -10.12 -3.16 -3.50
CA ALA A 90 -9.23 -3.58 -4.58
C ALA A 90 -8.32 -2.42 -5.02
N LEU A 91 -8.86 -1.19 -5.13
CA LEU A 91 -8.06 0.02 -5.38
C LEU A 91 -7.01 0.21 -4.28
N ARG A 92 -7.40 0.10 -3.01
CA ARG A 92 -6.48 0.20 -1.86
C ARG A 92 -5.33 -0.78 -1.97
N ILE A 93 -5.63 -2.07 -2.18
CA ILE A 93 -4.61 -3.13 -2.30
C ILE A 93 -3.65 -2.84 -3.45
N ARG A 94 -4.19 -2.43 -4.61
CA ARG A 94 -3.37 -2.10 -5.79
C ARG A 94 -2.43 -0.94 -5.48
N THR A 95 -2.94 0.16 -4.95
CA THR A 95 -2.15 1.36 -4.63
C THR A 95 -1.04 1.03 -3.63
N PHE A 96 -1.30 0.30 -2.55
CA PHE A 96 -0.25 -0.13 -1.62
C PHE A 96 0.84 -0.96 -2.33
N ALA A 97 0.46 -1.89 -3.19
CA ALA A 97 1.43 -2.70 -3.93
C ALA A 97 2.27 -1.85 -4.89
N GLU A 98 1.65 -0.89 -5.59
CA GLU A 98 2.32 0.05 -6.50
C GLU A 98 3.27 0.99 -5.76
N GLU A 99 2.88 1.46 -4.58
CA GLU A 99 3.73 2.26 -3.70
C GLU A 99 4.96 1.47 -3.24
N PHE A 100 4.79 0.24 -2.75
CA PHE A 100 5.94 -0.58 -2.36
C PHE A 100 6.81 -0.99 -3.55
N LEU A 101 6.24 -1.17 -4.75
CA LEU A 101 7.01 -1.34 -5.99
C LEU A 101 7.82 -0.09 -6.33
N PHE A 102 7.24 1.09 -6.17
CA PHE A 102 7.96 2.35 -6.31
C PHE A 102 9.09 2.42 -5.30
N LEU A 103 8.83 2.20 -4.01
CA LEU A 103 9.84 2.26 -2.95
C LEU A 103 10.99 1.26 -3.18
N LEU A 104 10.70 0.03 -3.60
CA LEU A 104 11.72 -0.96 -3.93
C LEU A 104 12.59 -0.54 -5.11
N ARG A 105 11.97 -0.09 -6.20
CA ARG A 105 12.70 0.37 -7.40
C ARG A 105 13.53 1.60 -7.07
N ALA A 106 12.93 2.53 -6.34
CA ALA A 106 13.56 3.74 -5.86
C ALA A 106 14.80 3.39 -5.03
N PHE A 107 14.66 2.56 -3.99
CA PHE A 107 15.78 2.13 -3.16
C PHE A 107 16.90 1.46 -3.97
N LYS A 108 16.56 0.52 -4.87
CA LYS A 108 17.54 -0.16 -5.75
C LYS A 108 18.24 0.78 -6.73
N LYS A 109 17.54 1.81 -7.21
CA LYS A 109 18.05 2.79 -8.20
C LYS A 109 18.79 3.95 -7.53
N TYR A 110 18.49 4.27 -6.28
CA TYR A 110 18.92 5.50 -5.57
C TYR A 110 20.30 5.43 -4.93
N GLY A 111 21.26 4.87 -5.67
CA GLY A 111 22.62 5.42 -5.59
C GLY A 111 22.69 6.88 -6.08
N ARG A 112 21.65 7.40 -6.78
CA ARG A 112 21.55 8.80 -7.25
C ARG A 112 20.13 9.34 -7.20
N ALA A 113 19.98 10.56 -6.68
CA ALA A 113 18.70 11.18 -6.32
C ALA A 113 17.93 11.86 -7.48
N GLU A 114 18.31 11.60 -8.73
CA GLU A 114 17.77 12.30 -9.88
C GLU A 114 16.54 11.59 -10.44
N GLY A 115 15.45 12.35 -10.65
CA GLY A 115 14.27 11.90 -11.40
C GLY A 115 13.14 11.22 -10.63
N LEU A 116 13.24 10.94 -9.32
CA LEU A 116 12.11 10.36 -8.57
C LEU A 116 11.13 11.40 -8.04
N SER A 117 11.50 12.68 -8.01
CA SER A 117 10.61 13.70 -7.46
C SER A 117 9.28 13.73 -8.21
N GLU A 118 9.31 13.59 -9.54
CA GLU A 118 8.10 13.54 -10.36
C GLU A 118 7.30 12.26 -10.11
N GLU A 119 7.94 11.08 -10.19
CA GLU A 119 7.28 9.79 -9.92
C GLU A 119 6.69 9.73 -8.49
N LEU A 120 7.35 10.32 -7.49
CA LEU A 120 6.85 10.40 -6.11
C LEU A 120 5.66 11.34 -5.98
N GLU A 121 5.62 12.45 -6.72
CA GLU A 121 4.46 13.34 -6.73
C GLU A 121 3.25 12.67 -7.39
N GLU A 122 3.44 11.96 -8.50
CA GLU A 122 2.37 11.15 -9.11
C GLU A 122 1.84 10.11 -8.12
N LEU A 123 2.73 9.47 -7.36
CA LEU A 123 2.35 8.49 -6.35
C LEU A 123 1.54 9.13 -5.20
N LEU A 124 1.94 10.33 -4.75
CA LEU A 124 1.21 11.09 -3.74
C LEU A 124 -0.19 11.50 -4.23
N VAL A 125 -0.31 11.92 -5.49
CA VAL A 125 -1.61 12.23 -6.11
C VAL A 125 -2.50 10.98 -6.17
N ALA A 126 -1.94 9.84 -6.58
CA ALA A 126 -2.67 8.57 -6.61
C ALA A 126 -3.13 8.13 -5.20
N HIS A 127 -2.29 8.34 -4.18
CA HIS A 127 -2.63 8.08 -2.79
C HIS A 127 -3.75 8.99 -2.28
N ASP A 128 -3.68 10.28 -2.59
CA ASP A 128 -4.71 11.26 -2.21
C ASP A 128 -6.05 10.95 -2.87
N HIS A 129 -6.03 10.50 -4.13
CA HIS A 129 -7.22 10.00 -4.81
C HIS A 129 -7.80 8.75 -4.12
N LEU A 130 -6.96 7.78 -3.74
CA LEU A 130 -7.40 6.62 -2.97
C LEU A 130 -8.06 7.04 -1.63
N MET A 131 -7.47 7.99 -0.90
CA MET A 131 -8.05 8.48 0.35
C MET A 131 -9.45 9.07 0.11
N ALA A 132 -9.62 9.90 -0.93
CA ALA A 132 -10.92 10.47 -1.28
C ALA A 132 -11.97 9.40 -1.65
N GLU A 133 -11.59 8.37 -2.41
CA GLU A 133 -12.49 7.25 -2.73
C GLU A 133 -12.88 6.43 -1.50
N VAL A 134 -11.95 6.23 -0.57
CA VAL A 134 -12.21 5.58 0.72
C VAL A 134 -13.21 6.39 1.55
N GLU A 135 -13.00 7.70 1.69
CA GLU A 135 -13.92 8.59 2.41
C GLU A 135 -15.32 8.59 1.82
N ARG A 136 -15.43 8.56 0.48
CA ARG A 136 -16.70 8.55 -0.24
C ARG A 136 -17.49 7.25 -0.06
N VAL A 137 -16.81 6.11 -0.01
CA VAL A 137 -17.46 4.79 -0.15
C VAL A 137 -17.53 4.00 1.15
N LYS A 138 -16.47 4.00 1.97
CA LYS A 138 -16.42 3.11 3.13
C LYS A 138 -17.41 3.55 4.20
N LYS A 139 -17.99 2.57 4.89
CA LYS A 139 -18.96 2.82 5.96
C LYS A 139 -18.32 3.61 7.11
N PRO A 140 -19.08 4.44 7.83
CA PRO A 140 -18.56 5.29 8.90
C PRO A 140 -17.76 4.54 9.98
N TYR A 141 -18.12 3.29 10.28
CA TYR A 141 -17.42 2.49 11.28
C TYR A 141 -16.07 1.91 10.80
N LEU A 142 -15.81 1.87 9.48
CA LEU A 142 -14.52 1.45 8.91
C LEU A 142 -13.58 2.65 8.69
N LEU A 143 -14.13 3.83 8.42
CA LEU A 143 -13.37 5.02 8.03
C LEU A 143 -12.22 5.39 8.98
N PRO A 144 -12.40 5.48 10.31
CA PRO A 144 -11.33 5.94 11.20
C PRO A 144 -10.07 5.07 11.11
N GLN A 145 -10.28 3.76 11.07
CA GLN A 145 -9.22 2.77 10.97
C GLN A 145 -8.53 2.84 9.60
N THR A 146 -9.30 2.83 8.51
CA THR A 146 -8.75 2.87 7.15
C THR A 146 -8.00 4.18 6.86
N LEU A 147 -8.53 5.32 7.28
CA LEU A 147 -7.87 6.63 7.08
C LEU A 147 -6.62 6.77 7.93
N ARG A 148 -6.59 6.21 9.14
CA ARG A 148 -5.36 6.15 9.96
C ARG A 148 -4.26 5.38 9.23
N GLU A 149 -4.59 4.24 8.64
CA GLU A 149 -3.65 3.45 7.85
C GLU A 149 -3.14 4.24 6.64
N LEU A 150 -4.02 4.78 5.80
CA LEU A 150 -3.64 5.58 4.63
C LEU A 150 -2.77 6.79 5.02
N THR A 151 -3.19 7.52 6.05
CA THR A 151 -2.41 8.67 6.58
C THR A 151 -1.01 8.25 7.02
N THR A 152 -0.85 7.05 7.58
CA THR A 152 0.46 6.55 8.03
C THR A 152 1.39 6.33 6.83
N MET A 153 0.89 5.74 5.75
CA MET A 153 1.64 5.59 4.50
C MET A 153 1.96 6.93 3.84
N ARG A 154 0.96 7.80 3.71
CA ARG A 154 1.12 9.16 3.18
C ARG A 154 2.20 9.96 3.91
N ARG A 155 2.24 9.89 5.25
CA ARG A 155 3.28 10.56 6.05
C ARG A 155 4.69 10.06 5.70
N GLY A 156 4.84 8.75 5.48
CA GLY A 156 6.08 8.15 5.01
C GLY A 156 6.52 8.68 3.64
N LEU A 157 5.62 8.71 2.67
CA LEU A 157 5.88 9.24 1.33
C LEU A 157 6.24 10.74 1.37
N VAL A 158 5.52 11.55 2.14
CA VAL A 158 5.83 12.98 2.32
C VAL A 158 7.18 13.20 3.01
N ARG A 159 7.56 12.34 3.97
CA ARG A 159 8.88 12.39 4.60
C ARG A 159 9.97 12.12 3.57
N MET A 160 9.81 11.10 2.73
CA MET A 160 10.76 10.80 1.65
C MET A 160 10.88 11.97 0.67
N ARG A 161 9.75 12.57 0.27
CA ARG A 161 9.75 13.77 -0.59
C ARG A 161 10.61 14.90 0.00
N ARG A 162 10.44 15.19 1.29
CA ARG A 162 11.23 16.23 1.98
C ARG A 162 12.72 15.90 1.99
N LYS A 163 13.07 14.62 2.20
CA LYS A 163 14.45 14.16 2.18
C LYS A 163 15.07 14.26 0.77
N LEU A 164 14.30 13.93 -0.28
CA LEU A 164 14.74 14.07 -1.68
C LEU A 164 14.90 15.53 -2.12
N ALA A 165 14.09 16.44 -1.59
CA ALA A 165 14.22 17.89 -1.84
C ALA A 165 15.30 18.58 -0.98
N SER A 166 15.97 17.83 -0.11
CA SER A 166 17.02 18.38 0.77
C SER A 166 18.24 18.82 -0.05
N PRO A 167 18.85 19.98 0.24
CA PRO A 167 20.11 20.38 -0.37
C PRO A 167 21.30 19.53 0.14
N LYS A 168 21.11 18.75 1.20
CA LYS A 168 22.11 17.79 1.69
C LYS A 168 22.01 16.49 0.89
N VAL A 169 23.15 15.97 0.46
CA VAL A 169 23.25 14.62 -0.08
C VAL A 169 23.04 13.63 1.06
N LEU A 170 21.90 12.94 1.04
CA LEU A 170 21.56 11.88 1.98
C LEU A 170 21.90 10.52 1.35
N SER A 171 22.30 9.56 2.18
CA SER A 171 22.39 8.15 1.75
C SER A 171 21.00 7.61 1.43
N VAL A 172 20.94 6.50 0.68
CA VAL A 172 19.65 5.87 0.36
C VAL A 172 18.96 5.38 1.64
N GLU A 173 19.71 4.89 2.61
CA GLU A 173 19.21 4.49 3.92
C GLU A 173 18.63 5.69 4.67
N GLU A 174 19.31 6.83 4.67
CA GLU A 174 18.82 8.05 5.32
C GLU A 174 17.53 8.56 4.67
N VAL A 175 17.33 8.36 3.36
CA VAL A 175 16.08 8.73 2.66
C VAL A 175 14.93 7.82 3.07
N PHE A 176 15.13 6.49 3.03
CA PHE A 176 14.05 5.52 3.13
C PHE A 176 13.76 5.02 4.54
N PHE A 177 14.73 5.12 5.46
CA PHE A 177 14.62 4.59 6.80
C PHE A 177 14.74 5.70 7.85
N ASP A 178 14.11 5.45 8.98
CA ASP A 178 14.38 6.19 10.21
C ASP A 178 15.40 5.34 11.01
N GLY A 179 16.46 6.00 11.51
CA GLY A 179 17.68 5.36 12.05
C GLY A 179 17.46 4.35 13.16
#